data_AF-A0A2A5YEQ5-F1
#
_entry.id   AF-A0A2A5YEQ5-F1
#
_cell.length_a   1.000
_cell.length_b   1.000
_cell.length_c   1.000
_cell.angle_alpha   90.00
_cell.angle_beta   90.00
_cell.angle_gamma   90.00
#
_symmetry.space_group_name_H-M   'P 1'
#
loop_
_entity.id
_entity.type
_entity.pdbx_description
1 polymer ?
#
loop_
_entity_poly.entity_id
_entity_poly.type
_entity_poly.pdbx_seq_one_letter_code
_entity_poly.pdbx_strand_id
1 'polypeptide(L)' 'MTMLPEPSAIKLGLVIDLDICVGCQACVVNCKEWNTAGYGAPLADVDAYGGSPNGAWLNRVHA' A
#
# COMPACT_ATOMS: atom_id res chain seq x y z
N MET A 1 -4.30 -1.48 -21.12
CA MET A 1 -5.10 -1.99 -19.99
C MET A 1 -4.70 -3.44 -19.79
N THR A 2 -4.14 -3.77 -18.63
CA THR A 2 -3.71 -5.14 -18.30
C THR A 2 -4.92 -5.98 -17.88
N MET A 3 -4.99 -7.21 -18.38
CA MET A 3 -6.03 -8.18 -18.01
C MET A 3 -5.74 -8.76 -16.62
N LEU A 4 -6.79 -8.96 -15.82
CA LEU A 4 -6.68 -9.61 -14.50
C LEU A 4 -6.43 -11.11 -14.67
N PRO A 5 -5.75 -11.77 -13.72
CA PRO A 5 -5.59 -13.21 -13.73
C PRO A 5 -6.94 -13.93 -13.56
N GLU A 6 -7.00 -15.17 -14.06
CA GLU A 6 -8.18 -16.02 -13.92
C GLU A 6 -8.52 -16.28 -12.44
N PRO A 7 -9.81 -16.39 -12.07
CA PRO A 7 -10.22 -16.61 -10.69
C PRO A 7 -9.68 -17.93 -10.11
N SER A 8 -9.26 -17.90 -8.84
CA SER A 8 -8.87 -19.11 -8.11
C SER A 8 -10.08 -19.98 -7.75
N ALA A 9 -9.87 -21.30 -7.62
CA ALA A 9 -10.91 -22.25 -7.19
C ALA A 9 -11.46 -21.96 -5.78
N ILE A 10 -10.66 -21.31 -4.93
CA ILE A 10 -11.05 -20.85 -3.60
C ILE A 10 -11.19 -19.33 -3.63
N LYS A 11 -12.30 -18.81 -3.12
CA LYS A 11 -12.52 -17.37 -2.96
C LYS A 11 -12.21 -16.95 -1.53
N LEU A 12 -11.23 -16.07 -1.37
CA LEU A 12 -10.90 -15.47 -0.07
C LEU A 12 -11.79 -14.24 0.18
N GLY A 13 -12.15 -14.01 1.45
CA GLY A 13 -12.88 -12.82 1.89
C GLY A 13 -12.12 -12.12 3.02
N LEU A 14 -12.07 -10.79 2.97
CA LEU A 14 -11.51 -9.94 4.01
C LEU A 14 -12.63 -9.01 4.53
N VAL A 15 -12.80 -8.95 5.84
CA VAL A 15 -13.72 -8.02 6.50
C VAL A 15 -12.92 -7.10 7.40
N ILE A 16 -13.16 -5.81 7.29
CA ILE A 16 -12.52 -4.78 8.11
C ILE A 16 -13.62 -4.09 8.91
N ASP A 17 -13.49 -4.13 10.23
CA ASP A 17 -14.36 -3.39 11.14
C ASP A 17 -13.93 -1.92 11.16
N LEU A 18 -14.85 -1.04 10.76
CA LEU A 18 -14.60 0.40 10.66
C LEU A 18 -14.82 1.14 11.98
N ASP A 19 -15.51 0.54 12.96
CA ASP A 19 -15.71 1.14 14.28
C ASP A 19 -14.42 1.09 15.12
N ILE A 20 -13.57 0.09 14.89
CA ILE A 20 -12.24 -0.03 15.54
C ILE A 20 -11.10 0.60 14.74
N CYS A 21 -11.33 0.91 13.46
CA CYS A 21 -10.28 1.41 12.57
C CYS A 21 -9.93 2.86 12.89
N VAL A 22 -8.80 3.07 13.58
CA VAL A 22 -8.32 4.41 13.97
C VAL A 22 -7.44 5.10 12.92
N GLY A 23 -7.22 4.48 11.76
CA GLY A 23 -6.40 5.06 10.69
C GLY A 23 -4.89 5.11 10.98
N CYS A 24 -4.36 4.27 11.86
CA CYS A 24 -2.94 4.28 12.27
C CYS A 24 -1.92 3.85 11.20
N GLN A 25 -2.36 3.46 10.01
CA GLN A 25 -1.52 3.03 8.87
C GLN A 25 -0.69 1.75 9.07
N ALA A 26 -0.79 1.06 10.20
CA ALA A 26 -0.02 -0.16 10.46
C ALA A 26 -0.24 -1.27 9.41
N CYS A 27 -1.48 -1.47 8.96
CA CYS A 27 -1.79 -2.47 7.93
C CYS A 27 -1.09 -2.17 6.58
N VAL A 28 -0.99 -0.89 6.21
CA VAL A 28 -0.33 -0.44 4.97
C VAL A 28 1.18 -0.60 5.08
N VAL A 29 1.77 -0.19 6.22
CA VAL A 29 3.20 -0.35 6.49
C VAL A 29 3.61 -1.81 6.42
N ASN A 30 2.90 -2.71 7.10
CA ASN A 30 3.26 -4.14 7.09
C ASN A 30 3.10 -4.78 5.71
N CYS A 31 2.05 -4.43 4.97
CA CYS A 31 1.87 -4.92 3.60
C CYS A 31 3.06 -4.49 2.72
N LYS A 32 3.49 -3.23 2.85
CA LYS A 32 4.65 -2.69 2.15
C LYS A 32 5.93 -3.44 2.52
N GLU A 33 6.23 -3.56 3.81
CA GLU A 33 7.44 -4.25 4.28
C GLU A 33 7.49 -5.69 3.76
N TRP A 34 6.38 -6.41 3.83
CA TRP A 34 6.35 -7.80 3.38
C TRP A 34 6.51 -7.96 1.86
N ASN A 35 5.87 -7.10 1.06
CA ASN A 35 5.81 -7.29 -0.39
C ASN A 35 6.85 -6.47 -1.18
N THR A 36 7.40 -5.42 -0.58
CA THR A 36 8.21 -4.41 -1.30
C THR A 36 9.44 -3.94 -0.53
N ALA A 37 9.76 -4.48 0.66
CA ALA A 37 11.05 -4.20 1.32
C ALA A 37 12.25 -4.74 0.52
N GLY A 38 12.01 -5.68 -0.41
CA GLY A 38 13.02 -6.20 -1.32
C GLY A 38 13.26 -5.28 -2.52
N TYR A 39 14.45 -4.66 -2.53
CA TYR A 39 15.10 -4.00 -3.66
C TYR A 39 14.68 -2.54 -3.92
N GLY A 40 15.68 -1.65 -3.89
CA GLY A 40 15.56 -0.22 -4.21
C GLY A 40 15.22 0.03 -5.67
N ALA A 41 13.99 -0.32 -6.07
CA ALA A 41 13.35 0.31 -7.21
C ALA A 41 13.22 1.81 -6.88
N PRO A 42 13.44 2.72 -7.86
CA PRO A 42 13.25 4.14 -7.63
C PRO A 42 11.84 4.33 -7.06
N LEU A 43 11.81 4.78 -5.80
CA LEU A 43 10.57 5.11 -5.11
C LEU A 43 9.79 6.00 -6.07
N ALA A 44 8.60 5.57 -6.48
CA ALA A 44 7.80 6.34 -7.43
C ALA A 44 7.42 7.72 -6.87
N ASP A 45 7.76 8.01 -5.61
CA ASP A 45 7.70 9.32 -4.99
C ASP A 45 8.85 10.20 -5.49
N VAL A 46 8.53 11.02 -6.50
CA VAL A 46 9.49 11.92 -7.17
C VAL A 46 9.96 13.04 -6.24
N ASP A 47 9.22 13.31 -5.15
CA ASP A 47 9.54 14.32 -4.14
C ASP A 47 8.98 13.92 -2.75
N ALA A 48 9.65 12.95 -2.11
CA ALA A 48 9.18 12.33 -0.88
C ALA A 48 9.06 13.26 0.34
N TYR A 49 9.72 14.43 0.29
CA TYR A 49 9.73 15.41 1.39
C TYR A 49 9.08 16.75 1.01
N GLY A 50 8.65 16.92 -0.24
CA GLY A 50 7.99 18.14 -0.69
C GLY A 50 6.48 18.17 -0.44
N GLY A 51 5.92 19.38 -0.43
CA GLY A 51 4.50 19.62 -0.13
C GLY A 51 3.52 19.03 -1.15
N SER A 52 3.98 18.67 -2.35
CA SER A 52 3.13 18.20 -3.46
C SER A 52 3.37 16.71 -3.75
N PRO A 53 2.48 15.79 -3.33
CA PRO A 53 2.62 14.36 -3.59
C PRO A 53 2.56 14.02 -5.06
N ASN A 54 3.58 13.31 -5.56
CA ASN A 54 3.60 12.73 -6.89
C ASN A 54 4.29 11.37 -6.85
N GLY A 55 3.53 10.30 -7.08
CA GLY A 55 4.04 8.94 -6.99
C GLY A 55 3.11 7.94 -6.31
N ALA A 56 3.60 6.71 -6.15
CA ALA A 56 2.95 5.74 -5.27
C ALA A 56 3.10 6.20 -3.81
N TRP A 57 2.01 6.12 -3.05
CA TRP A 57 1.90 6.52 -1.63
C TRP A 57 2.72 5.56 -0.73
N LEU A 58 4.05 5.67 -0.78
CA LEU A 58 4.94 4.74 -0.06
C LEU A 58 5.72 5.43 1.07
N ASN A 59 5.94 6.75 1.02
CA ASN A 59 6.81 7.47 1.99
C ASN A 59 6.12 8.56 2.80
N ARG A 60 4.82 8.81 2.57
CA ARG A 60 4.05 9.86 3.27
C ARG A 60 3.26 9.28 4.44
N VAL A 61 3.98 8.87 5.48
CA VAL A 61 3.37 8.66 6.80
C VAL A 61 3.37 10.01 7.49
N HIS A 62 2.34 10.82 7.23
CA HIS A 62 2.08 12.02 8.03
C HIS A 62 1.35 11.60 9.32
N ALA A 63 1.65 12.30 10.42
CA ALA A 63 0.78 12.37 11.59
C ALA A 63 -0.36 13.37 11.33
#